data_AF-A0A1F9ZH62-F1
#
_entry.id   AF-A0A1F9ZH62-F1
#
_cell.length_a   1.000
_cell.length_b   1.000
_cell.length_c   1.000
_cell.angle_alpha   90.00
_cell.angle_beta   90.00
_cell.angle_gamma   90.00
#
_symmetry.space_group_name_H-M   'P 1'
#
loop_
_entity.id
_entity.type
_entity.pdbx_description
1 polymer ?
#
loop_
_entity_poly.entity_id
_entity_poly.type
_entity_poly.pdbx_seq_one_letter_code
_entity_poly.pdbx_strand_id
1 'polypeptide(L)'
;MARKILEQDGYVVHSAIRTSTRVGPPWKSFWVSQSNDIFNAFDLIATRMDPPRPLRFIQVTTTKMVSERVKKVDPIPVNPAAASAEIWAYVGGQPRLDRRYKDRKLWLPRNFFQVYFKERNWALVPEDRMFVSGSGTPPAQKEPVALSIQPIEVTGPRRRPKSAKPAAR
;
A
#
# COMPACT_ATOMS: atom_id res chain seq x y z
N MET A 1 -4.04 -14.07 -1.35
CA MET A 1 -4.76 -13.30 -0.29
C MET A 1 -5.67 -12.26 -0.91
N ALA A 2 -5.16 -11.27 -1.66
CA ALA A 2 -5.99 -10.24 -2.31
C ALA A 2 -7.13 -10.82 -3.17
N ARG A 3 -6.84 -11.81 -4.02
CA ARG A 3 -7.85 -12.54 -4.80
C ARG A 3 -9.00 -13.11 -3.94
N LYS A 4 -8.67 -13.77 -2.82
CA LYS A 4 -9.67 -14.38 -1.93
C LYS A 4 -10.58 -13.32 -1.27
N ILE A 5 -10.03 -12.15 -0.91
CA ILE A 5 -10.82 -11.04 -0.36
C ILE A 5 -11.85 -10.58 -1.39
N LEU A 6 -11.41 -10.38 -2.64
CA LEU A 6 -12.28 -9.97 -3.73
C LEU A 6 -13.36 -11.02 -4.06
N GLU A 7 -12.99 -12.30 -4.09
CA GLU A 7 -13.93 -13.40 -4.29
C GLU A 7 -14.97 -13.49 -3.16
N GLN A 8 -14.56 -13.25 -1.90
CA GLN A 8 -15.47 -13.16 -0.75
C GLN A 8 -16.45 -11.97 -0.86
N ASP A 9 -15.99 -10.86 -1.42
CA ASP A 9 -16.81 -9.67 -1.71
C ASP A 9 -17.71 -9.84 -2.96
N GLY A 10 -17.75 -11.04 -3.55
CA GLY A 10 -18.63 -11.36 -4.69
C GLY A 10 -18.07 -10.98 -6.05
N TYR A 11 -16.77 -10.69 -6.16
CA TYR A 11 -16.15 -10.43 -7.46
C TYR A 11 -15.68 -11.70 -8.16
N VAL A 12 -15.83 -11.73 -9.48
CA VAL A 12 -15.10 -12.63 -10.37
C VAL A 12 -13.72 -12.03 -10.64
N VAL A 13 -12.66 -12.76 -10.29
CA VAL A 13 -11.28 -12.26 -10.33
C VAL A 13 -10.46 -12.97 -11.40
N HIS A 14 -9.96 -12.19 -12.36
CA HIS A 14 -8.96 -12.60 -13.33
C HIS A 14 -7.57 -12.22 -12.82
N SER A 15 -6.63 -13.16 -12.87
CA SER A 15 -5.25 -12.92 -12.45
C SER A 15 -4.33 -12.84 -13.66
N ALA A 16 -3.50 -11.81 -13.73
CA ALA A 16 -2.45 -11.73 -14.72
C ALA A 16 -1.41 -12.81 -14.43
N ILE A 17 -1.06 -13.57 -15.45
CA ILE A 17 0.00 -14.57 -15.41
C ILE A 17 1.30 -13.86 -15.80
N ARG A 18 2.32 -14.01 -14.95
CA ARG A 18 3.67 -13.56 -15.26
C ARG A 18 4.51 -14.74 -15.69
N THR A 19 5.06 -14.66 -16.89
CA THR A 19 6.13 -15.53 -17.35
C THR A 19 7.46 -14.87 -17.00
N SER A 20 8.39 -15.64 -16.45
CA SER A 20 9.74 -15.16 -16.17
C SER A 20 10.72 -16.00 -16.94
N THR A 21 11.50 -15.35 -17.79
CA THR A 21 12.49 -16.00 -18.65
C THR A 21 13.87 -15.53 -18.23
N ARG A 22 14.80 -16.48 -18.09
CA ARG A 22 16.21 -16.17 -17.87
C ARG A 22 16.83 -15.81 -19.21
N VAL A 23 17.30 -14.57 -19.34
CA VAL A 23 17.87 -14.02 -20.57
C VAL A 23 19.33 -13.67 -20.33
N GLY A 24 20.13 -13.70 -21.39
CA GLY A 24 21.55 -13.34 -21.36
C GLY A 24 22.48 -14.55 -21.32
N PRO A 25 23.80 -14.32 -21.47
CA PRO A 25 24.78 -15.39 -21.52
C PRO A 25 24.94 -16.09 -20.15
N PRO A 26 25.44 -17.34 -20.11
CA PRO A 26 25.55 -18.13 -18.88
C PRO A 26 26.25 -17.43 -17.70
N TRP A 27 27.23 -16.58 -17.99
CA TRP A 27 28.02 -15.84 -17.00
C TRP A 27 27.40 -14.52 -16.52
N LYS A 28 26.35 -14.02 -17.21
CA LYS A 28 25.66 -12.77 -16.85
C LYS A 28 24.18 -12.83 -17.22
N SER A 29 23.52 -13.87 -16.76
CA SER A 29 22.09 -14.02 -16.95
C SER A 29 21.30 -13.08 -16.04
N PHE A 30 20.22 -12.51 -16.55
CA PHE A 30 19.26 -11.73 -15.79
C PHE A 30 17.84 -12.27 -16.03
N TRP A 31 16.92 -11.98 -15.11
CA TRP A 31 15.54 -12.40 -15.22
C TRP A 31 14.71 -11.29 -15.85
N VAL A 32 13.97 -11.64 -16.90
CA VAL A 32 12.96 -10.77 -17.51
C VAL A 32 11.60 -11.36 -17.20
N SER A 33 10.76 -10.59 -16.52
CA SER A 33 9.37 -10.97 -16.29
C SER A 33 8.46 -10.22 -17.25
N GLN A 34 7.61 -10.95 -17.96
CA GLN A 34 6.56 -10.42 -18.82
C GLN A 34 5.20 -10.73 -18.18
N SER A 35 4.35 -9.71 -18.01
CA SER A 35 2.96 -9.90 -17.58
C SER A 35 2.07 -9.97 -18.81
N ASN A 36 1.09 -10.87 -18.80
CA ASN A 36 0.08 -10.95 -19.86
C ASN A 36 -1.08 -9.95 -19.68
N ASP A 37 -0.97 -9.03 -18.73
CA ASP A 37 -1.94 -7.94 -18.56
C ASP A 37 -1.84 -6.95 -19.72
N ILE A 38 -2.99 -6.47 -20.19
CA ILE A 38 -3.13 -5.54 -21.31
C ILE A 38 -2.32 -4.26 -21.08
N PHE A 39 -2.17 -3.84 -19.82
CA PHE A 39 -1.41 -2.65 -19.44
C PHE A 39 -0.02 -2.95 -18.87
N ASN A 40 0.32 -4.23 -18.67
CA ASN A 40 1.53 -4.68 -17.97
C ASN A 40 1.74 -3.98 -16.61
N ALA A 41 0.65 -3.69 -15.90
CA ALA A 41 0.66 -2.83 -14.72
C ALA A 41 -0.25 -3.29 -13.59
N PHE A 42 -1.16 -4.23 -13.86
CA PHE A 42 -2.05 -4.81 -12.87
C PHE A 42 -1.75 -6.30 -12.69
N ASP A 43 -1.98 -6.78 -11.47
CA ASP A 43 -1.89 -8.20 -11.15
C ASP A 43 -3.27 -8.88 -11.21
N LEU A 44 -4.32 -8.13 -10.89
CA LEU A 44 -5.69 -8.63 -10.79
C LEU A 44 -6.65 -7.67 -11.49
N ILE A 45 -7.64 -8.25 -12.16
CA ILE A 45 -8.81 -7.55 -12.69
C ILE A 45 -10.02 -8.22 -12.03
N ALA A 46 -10.76 -7.45 -11.24
CA ALA A 46 -11.94 -7.94 -10.53
C ALA A 46 -13.20 -7.30 -11.12
N THR A 47 -14.20 -8.15 -11.41
CA THR A 47 -15.45 -7.74 -12.04
C THR A 47 -16.64 -8.21 -11.20
N ARG A 48 -17.71 -7.41 -11.17
CA ARG A 48 -19.01 -7.80 -10.62
C ARG A 48 -20.12 -6.99 -11.29
N MET A 49 -21.34 -7.51 -11.25
CA MET A 49 -22.50 -6.82 -11.83
C MET A 49 -22.98 -5.67 -10.93
N ASP A 50 -22.96 -5.87 -9.62
CA ASP A 50 -23.56 -4.92 -8.69
C ASP A 50 -22.63 -3.75 -8.34
N PRO A 51 -23.17 -2.53 -8.17
CA PRO A 51 -22.42 -1.36 -7.68
C PRO A 51 -21.88 -1.58 -6.25
N PRO A 52 -20.97 -0.72 -5.72
CA PRO A 52 -20.47 0.56 -6.27
C PRO A 52 -19.30 0.52 -7.27
N ARG A 53 -18.63 -0.62 -7.47
CA ARG A 53 -17.42 -0.70 -8.32
C ARG A 53 -17.51 -1.99 -9.15
N PRO A 54 -18.06 -1.94 -10.37
CA PRO A 54 -18.27 -3.13 -11.17
C PRO A 54 -16.97 -3.65 -11.78
N LEU A 55 -15.96 -2.80 -11.99
CA LEU A 55 -14.66 -3.16 -12.55
C LEU A 55 -13.53 -2.54 -11.73
N ARG A 56 -12.56 -3.37 -11.33
CA ARG A 56 -11.41 -2.95 -10.50
C ARG A 56 -10.12 -3.50 -11.10
N PHE A 57 -9.20 -2.60 -11.40
CA PHE A 57 -7.84 -2.90 -11.81
C PHE A 57 -6.91 -2.77 -10.60
N ILE A 58 -6.30 -3.87 -10.18
CA ILE A 58 -5.62 -3.95 -8.89
C ILE A 58 -4.18 -4.40 -9.09
N GLN A 59 -3.24 -3.58 -8.63
CA GLN A 59 -1.83 -3.92 -8.54
C GLN A 59 -1.47 -4.25 -7.09
N VAL A 60 -1.06 -5.50 -6.84
CA VAL A 60 -0.67 -5.95 -5.50
C VAL A 60 0.81 -5.68 -5.29
N THR A 61 1.18 -5.22 -4.10
CA THR A 61 2.57 -4.88 -3.80
C THR A 61 2.87 -4.92 -2.30
N THR A 62 4.12 -4.62 -1.94
CA THR A 62 4.52 -4.37 -0.55
C THR A 62 4.58 -2.87 -0.29
N THR A 63 4.47 -2.45 0.97
CA THR A 63 4.49 -1.03 1.35
C THR A 63 5.69 -0.24 0.82
N LYS A 64 6.85 -0.90 0.65
CA LYS A 64 8.08 -0.27 0.15
C LYS A 64 8.01 0.11 -1.33
N MET A 65 7.18 -0.58 -2.10
CA MET A 65 7.15 -0.48 -3.57
C MET A 65 5.95 0.33 -4.08
N VAL A 66 5.20 1.00 -3.20
CA VAL A 66 4.00 1.76 -3.58
C VAL A 66 4.33 2.86 -4.58
N SER A 67 5.36 3.68 -4.31
CA SER A 67 5.77 4.78 -5.20
C SER A 67 6.17 4.30 -6.60
N GLU A 68 6.86 3.17 -6.70
CA GLU A 68 7.20 2.55 -7.99
C GLU A 68 5.96 2.06 -8.73
N ARG A 69 4.97 1.52 -8.00
CA ARG A 69 3.72 1.06 -8.61
C ARG A 69 2.83 2.21 -9.04
N VAL A 70 2.80 3.32 -8.30
CA VAL A 70 2.12 4.56 -8.73
C VAL A 70 2.67 4.99 -10.08
N LYS A 71 3.99 5.05 -10.28
CA LYS A 71 4.59 5.43 -11.58
C LYS A 71 4.16 4.54 -12.76
N LYS A 72 3.82 3.27 -12.51
CA LYS A 72 3.37 2.34 -13.55
C LYS A 72 1.86 2.43 -13.80
N VAL A 73 1.08 2.59 -12.73
CA VAL A 73 -0.38 2.55 -12.80
C VAL A 73 -0.98 3.92 -13.16
N ASP A 74 -0.37 5.00 -12.68
CA ASP A 74 -0.88 6.36 -12.85
C ASP A 74 -1.06 6.80 -14.32
N PRO A 75 -0.16 6.46 -15.26
CA PRO A 75 -0.35 6.82 -16.66
C PRO A 75 -1.54 6.13 -17.36
N ILE A 76 -2.11 5.08 -16.78
CA ILE A 76 -3.13 4.26 -17.45
C ILE A 76 -4.47 4.99 -17.42
N PRO A 77 -5.08 5.30 -18.58
CA PRO A 77 -6.34 6.00 -18.64
C PRO A 77 -7.49 5.07 -18.20
N VAL A 78 -7.93 5.22 -16.96
CA VAL A 78 -9.07 4.50 -16.40
C VAL A 78 -10.19 5.49 -16.17
N ASN A 79 -11.37 5.22 -16.74
CA ASN A 79 -12.56 6.05 -16.51
C ASN A 79 -13.11 5.78 -15.10
N PRO A 80 -13.05 6.73 -14.16
CA PRO A 80 -13.48 6.53 -12.78
C PRO A 80 -14.98 6.27 -12.64
N ALA A 81 -15.80 6.62 -13.65
CA ALA A 81 -17.23 6.33 -13.65
C ALA A 81 -17.52 4.83 -13.90
N ALA A 82 -16.60 4.12 -14.55
CA ALA A 82 -16.79 2.71 -14.95
C ALA A 82 -15.88 1.75 -14.17
N ALA A 83 -14.68 2.19 -13.78
CA ALA A 83 -13.70 1.33 -13.16
C ALA A 83 -12.79 2.08 -12.18
N SER A 84 -12.25 1.35 -11.22
CA SER A 84 -11.22 1.85 -10.31
C SER A 84 -9.84 1.30 -10.65
N ALA A 85 -8.81 2.15 -10.48
CA ALA A 85 -7.41 1.73 -10.48
C ALA A 85 -6.87 1.81 -9.04
N GLU A 86 -6.31 0.70 -8.57
CA GLU A 86 -6.00 0.49 -7.16
C GLU A 86 -4.62 -0.12 -6.96
N ILE A 87 -3.93 0.32 -5.92
CA ILE A 87 -2.70 -0.31 -5.44
C ILE A 87 -2.97 -0.89 -4.06
N TRP A 88 -2.77 -2.20 -3.91
CA TRP A 88 -2.97 -2.92 -2.66
C TRP A 88 -1.62 -3.23 -2.04
N ALA A 89 -1.23 -2.46 -1.03
CA ALA A 89 0.02 -2.66 -0.31
C ALA A 89 -0.18 -3.57 0.90
N TYR A 90 0.41 -4.77 0.87
CA TYR A 90 0.33 -5.69 1.99
C TYR A 90 1.15 -5.19 3.19
N VAL A 91 0.49 -5.05 4.34
CA VAL A 91 1.07 -4.73 5.64
C VAL A 91 1.07 -5.97 6.52
N GLY A 92 1.99 -6.89 6.21
CA GLY A 92 2.14 -8.15 6.95
C GLY A 92 3.12 -8.10 8.12
N GLY A 93 3.28 -9.25 8.78
CA GLY A 93 4.29 -9.50 9.82
C GLY A 93 3.68 -9.85 11.17
N GLN A 94 4.55 -10.23 12.12
CA GLN A 94 4.09 -10.49 13.49
C GLN A 94 3.51 -9.22 14.13
N PRO A 95 2.50 -9.36 15.01
CA PRO A 95 2.03 -8.28 15.84
C PRO A 95 3.23 -7.59 16.49
N ARG A 96 3.31 -6.27 16.35
CA ARG A 96 4.38 -5.49 16.93
C ARG A 96 3.79 -4.45 17.86
N LEU A 97 4.30 -4.42 19.08
CA LEU A 97 3.98 -3.37 20.03
C LEU A 97 4.44 -2.03 19.49
N ASP A 98 3.56 -1.03 19.54
CA ASP A 98 3.98 0.33 19.24
C ASP A 98 4.97 0.78 20.31
N ARG A 99 6.18 1.14 19.87
CA ARG A 99 7.24 1.61 20.77
C ARG A 99 6.87 2.92 21.45
N ARG A 100 5.99 3.73 20.84
CA ARG A 100 5.54 5.01 21.40
C ARG A 100 4.56 4.85 22.56
N TYR A 101 3.86 3.71 22.62
CA TYR A 101 2.82 3.42 23.60
C TYR A 101 3.10 2.10 24.32
N LYS A 102 4.36 1.90 24.71
CA LYS A 102 4.80 0.67 25.39
C LYS A 102 4.00 0.41 26.67
N ASP A 103 3.69 1.47 27.41
CA ASP A 103 2.97 1.39 28.69
C ASP A 103 1.51 1.01 28.51
N ARG A 104 0.90 1.41 27.38
CA ARG A 104 -0.50 1.10 27.03
C ARG A 104 -0.67 -0.22 26.29
N LYS A 105 0.44 -0.93 26.02
CA LYS A 105 0.48 -2.18 25.24
C LYS A 105 -0.35 -2.09 23.94
N LEU A 106 -0.26 -0.97 23.23
CA LEU A 106 -0.96 -0.80 21.97
C LEU A 106 -0.27 -1.60 20.86
N TRP A 107 -1.01 -2.52 20.23
CA TRP A 107 -0.50 -3.34 19.13
C TRP A 107 -0.80 -2.67 17.80
N LEU A 108 0.20 -2.57 16.92
CA LEU A 108 -0.02 -2.09 15.56
C LEU A 108 -0.82 -3.14 14.78
N PRO A 109 -1.90 -2.75 14.08
CA PRO A 109 -2.61 -3.66 13.21
C PRO A 109 -1.66 -4.21 12.14
N ARG A 110 -1.82 -5.48 11.80
CA ARG A 110 -1.04 -6.22 10.80
C ARG A 110 -1.97 -7.14 10.01
N ASN A 111 -1.45 -7.75 8.96
CA ASN A 111 -2.16 -8.69 8.09
C ASN A 111 -3.37 -8.05 7.40
N PHE A 112 -3.16 -6.84 6.87
CA PHE A 112 -4.14 -6.13 6.06
C PHE A 112 -3.49 -5.60 4.77
N PHE A 113 -4.30 -5.28 3.78
CA PHE A 113 -3.91 -4.47 2.63
C PHE A 113 -4.30 -3.02 2.91
N GLN A 114 -3.33 -2.11 2.81
CA GLN A 114 -3.64 -0.70 2.63
C GLN A 114 -3.95 -0.48 1.15
N VAL A 115 -5.16 -0.03 0.86
CA VAL A 115 -5.57 0.28 -0.51
C VAL A 115 -5.33 1.75 -0.81
N TYR A 116 -4.80 2.03 -1.99
CA TYR A 116 -4.62 3.38 -2.53
C TYR A 116 -5.42 3.47 -3.82
N PHE A 117 -6.19 4.55 -3.95
CA PHE A 117 -7.07 4.77 -5.10
C PHE A 117 -6.52 5.89 -5.98
N LYS A 118 -6.58 5.68 -7.30
CA LYS A 118 -6.23 6.71 -8.28
C LYS A 118 -7.11 7.95 -8.15
N GLU A 119 -8.42 7.76 -7.96
CA GLU A 119 -9.41 8.83 -7.75
C GLU A 119 -9.05 9.79 -6.60
N ARG A 120 -8.32 9.29 -5.60
CA ARG A 120 -7.88 10.05 -4.43
C ARG A 120 -6.40 10.43 -4.51
N ASN A 121 -5.84 10.50 -5.73
CA ASN A 121 -4.44 10.82 -5.99
C ASN A 121 -3.46 9.99 -5.13
N TRP A 122 -3.76 8.70 -4.96
CA TRP A 122 -2.94 7.77 -4.20
C TRP A 122 -2.72 8.17 -2.72
N ALA A 123 -3.61 8.98 -2.16
CA ALA A 123 -3.53 9.41 -0.76
C ALA A 123 -3.64 8.22 0.21
N LEU A 124 -2.90 8.30 1.32
CA LEU A 124 -3.00 7.33 2.40
C LEU A 124 -4.22 7.64 3.26
N VAL A 125 -5.23 6.76 3.19
CA VAL A 125 -6.47 6.88 3.97
C VAL A 125 -6.61 5.67 4.90
N PRO A 126 -6.58 5.83 6.23
CA PRO A 126 -6.64 4.72 7.18
C PRO A 126 -7.88 3.83 7.08
N GLU A 127 -8.98 4.36 6.58
CA GLU A 127 -10.26 3.65 6.40
C GLU A 127 -10.21 2.66 5.23
N ASP A 128 -9.28 2.82 4.28
CA ASP A 128 -9.13 1.96 3.10
C ASP A 128 -8.34 0.66 3.40
N ARG A 129 -8.44 0.16 4.63
CA ARG A 129 -7.73 -1.06 5.05
C ARG A 129 -8.62 -2.27 4.87
N MET A 130 -8.13 -3.24 4.11
CA MET A 130 -8.79 -4.54 3.92
C MET A 130 -8.06 -5.60 4.72
N PHE A 131 -8.68 -6.10 5.79
CA PHE A 131 -8.09 -7.12 6.63
C PHE A 131 -8.16 -8.49 5.96
N VAL A 132 -7.09 -9.28 6.08
CA VAL A 132 -7.07 -10.65 5.59
C VAL A 132 -7.80 -11.54 6.60
N SER A 133 -8.98 -12.04 6.22
CA SER A 133 -9.79 -12.98 7.00
C SER A 133 -8.97 -14.24 7.34
N GLY A 134 -8.92 -14.60 8.63
CA GLY A 134 -8.10 -15.70 9.17
C GLY A 134 -6.86 -15.26 9.98
N SER A 135 -6.55 -13.96 10.03
CA SER A 135 -5.61 -13.44 11.03
C SER A 135 -6.38 -12.98 12.26
N GLY A 136 -6.43 -13.83 13.30
CA GLY A 136 -7.14 -13.58 14.56
C GLY A 136 -6.54 -12.41 15.36
N THR A 137 -6.70 -11.19 14.85
CA THR A 137 -6.51 -9.97 15.62
C THR A 137 -7.91 -9.49 15.98
N PRO A 138 -8.32 -9.55 17.26
CA PRO A 138 -9.58 -8.94 17.64
C PRO A 138 -9.54 -7.47 17.24
N PRO A 139 -10.63 -6.91 16.69
CA PRO A 139 -10.71 -5.46 16.49
C PRO A 139 -10.45 -4.83 17.86
N ALA A 140 -9.47 -3.94 17.94
CA ALA A 140 -9.31 -3.06 19.08
C ALA A 140 -10.69 -2.44 19.31
N GLN A 141 -11.29 -2.73 20.47
CA GLN A 141 -12.63 -2.29 20.82
C GLN A 141 -12.73 -0.79 20.54
N LYS A 142 -13.75 -0.42 19.78
CA LYS A 142 -14.13 0.97 19.54
C LYS A 142 -14.56 1.59 20.86
N GLU A 143 -13.63 2.22 21.57
CA GLU A 143 -13.96 3.36 22.41
C GLU A 143 -13.62 4.63 21.62
N PRO A 144 -14.55 5.61 21.50
CA PRO A 144 -14.30 6.83 20.77
C PRO A 144 -13.44 7.75 21.63
N VAL A 145 -12.12 7.57 21.63
CA VAL A 145 -11.23 8.62 22.11
C VAL A 145 -11.10 9.62 20.98
N ALA A 146 -11.85 10.72 21.08
CA ALA A 146 -11.71 11.89 20.24
C ALA A 146 -10.24 12.32 20.18
N LEU A 147 -9.56 11.97 19.09
CA LEU A 147 -8.25 12.54 18.78
C LEU A 147 -8.49 13.98 18.33
N SER A 148 -8.50 14.90 19.29
CA SER A 148 -8.21 16.32 19.05
C SER A 148 -6.77 16.40 18.53
N ILE A 149 -6.60 16.28 17.22
CA ILE A 149 -5.34 16.59 16.54
C ILE A 149 -5.24 18.11 16.51
N GLN A 150 -4.62 18.70 17.54
CA GLN A 150 -4.10 20.05 17.37
C GLN A 150 -2.91 19.99 16.39
N PRO A 151 -2.79 20.96 15.47
CA PRO A 151 -1.68 20.99 14.51
C PRO A 151 -0.36 21.13 15.27
N ILE A 152 0.57 20.22 14.99
CA ILE A 152 1.94 20.28 15.52
C ILE A 152 2.66 21.39 14.76
N GLU A 153 2.91 22.53 15.43
CA GLU A 153 3.86 23.52 14.94
C GLU A 153 5.25 22.87 14.84
N VAL A 154 5.79 22.85 13.62
CA VAL A 154 7.14 22.37 13.35
C VAL A 154 8.13 23.45 13.75
N THR A 155 8.49 23.55 15.02
CA THR A 155 9.70 24.25 15.42
C THR A 155 10.92 23.39 15.06
N GLY A 156 11.51 23.67 13.91
CA GLY A 156 12.77 23.06 13.49
C GLY A 156 13.92 23.38 14.46
N PRO A 157 14.93 22.50 14.60
CA PRO A 157 16.05 22.76 15.48
C PRO A 157 16.90 23.93 14.95
N ARG A 158 16.96 25.02 15.72
CA ARG A 158 17.94 26.11 15.56
C ARG A 158 19.36 25.51 15.58
N ARG A 159 20.05 25.55 14.44
CA ARG A 159 21.50 25.30 14.38
C ARG A 159 22.21 26.31 15.29
N ARG A 160 22.93 25.82 16.30
CA ARG A 160 23.84 26.64 17.10
C ARG A 160 25.00 27.10 16.20
N PRO A 161 25.33 28.41 16.14
CA PRO A 161 26.53 28.87 15.45
C PRO A 161 27.78 28.35 16.18
N LYS A 162 28.73 27.80 15.41
CA LYS A 162 30.06 27.44 15.90
C LYS A 162 30.76 28.72 16.38
N SER A 163 31.10 28.78 17.65
CA SER A 163 31.96 29.79 18.24
C SER A 163 33.33 29.79 17.55
N ALA A 164 33.74 30.95 17.05
CA ALA A 164 35.09 31.20 16.55
C ALA A 164 36.12 31.03 17.69
N LYS A 165 37.22 30.31 17.42
CA LYS A 165 38.40 30.32 18.28
C LYS A 165 39.29 31.52 17.91
N PRO A 166 39.94 32.15 18.90
CA PRO A 166 40.64 33.42 18.74
C PRO A 166 41.97 33.29 18.00
N ALA A 167 42.34 34.38 17.32
CA ALA A 167 43.65 34.58 16.70
C ALA A 167 44.75 34.56 17.77
N ALA A 168 45.75 33.70 17.59
CA ALA A 168 47.02 33.80 18.29
C ALA A 168 47.94 34.73 17.49
N ARG A 169 48.60 35.64 18.23
CA ARG A 169 49.71 36.48 17.79
C ARG A 169 50.95 35.65 17.51
#